data_AF-A0A511FKU7-F1
#
_entry.id   AF-A0A511FKU7-F1
#
_cell.length_a   1.000
_cell.length_b   1.000
_cell.length_c   1.000
_cell.angle_alpha   90.00
_cell.angle_beta   90.00
_cell.angle_gamma   90.00
#
_symmetry.space_group_name_H-M   'P 1'
#
loop_
_entity.id
_entity.type
_entity.pdbx_description
1 polymer ?
#
loop_
_entity_poly.entity_id
_entity_poly.type
_entity_poly.pdbx_seq_one_letter_code
_entity_poly.pdbx_strand_id
1 'polypeptide(L)'
;MKPNLNRTQTRLSVRASRDELQSWNSSARQAGYKTLANYFRSLMNSEPMLSRDKISLLTELKSTREEVSRVGNNLNQIAHRLNGGQGYNDANDNMKQCLKILSDIDSMIATIRR
;
A
#
# COMPACT_ATOMS: atom_id res chain seq x y z
N MET A 1 -11.88 29.49 -8.59
CA MET A 1 -13.05 29.23 -9.46
C MET A 1 -13.71 27.94 -9.01
N LYS A 2 -15.03 27.93 -8.76
CA LYS A 2 -15.75 26.66 -8.55
C LYS A 2 -15.75 25.90 -9.88
N PRO A 3 -15.40 24.60 -9.91
CA PRO A 3 -15.40 23.85 -11.17
C PRO A 3 -16.81 23.82 -11.74
N ASN A 4 -16.95 24.12 -13.04
CA ASN A 4 -18.21 23.98 -13.73
C ASN A 4 -18.56 22.48 -13.81
N LEU A 5 -19.56 22.06 -13.04
CA LEU A 5 -20.03 20.67 -12.99
C LEU A 5 -21.01 20.33 -14.12
N ASN A 6 -21.20 21.21 -15.10
CA ASN A 6 -22.05 20.92 -16.24
C ASN A 6 -21.37 19.90 -17.17
N ARG A 7 -21.72 18.63 -16.96
CA ARG A 7 -21.17 17.48 -17.69
C ARG A 7 -21.88 17.19 -19.02
N THR A 8 -22.71 18.12 -19.51
CA THR A 8 -23.40 17.97 -20.82
C THR A 8 -22.58 18.53 -21.99
N GLN A 9 -21.52 19.30 -21.70
CA GLN A 9 -20.76 20.02 -22.73
C GLN A 9 -19.81 19.12 -23.55
N THR A 10 -19.33 18.02 -22.98
CA THR A 10 -18.36 17.13 -23.64
C THR A 10 -18.62 15.66 -23.29
N ARG A 11 -18.23 14.75 -24.19
CA ARG A 11 -18.38 13.30 -24.04
C ARG A 11 -17.08 12.57 -24.38
N LEU A 12 -16.70 11.65 -23.51
CA LEU A 12 -15.69 10.62 -23.79
C LEU A 12 -16.41 9.33 -24.20
N SER A 13 -16.04 8.76 -25.35
CA SER A 13 -16.60 7.51 -25.86
C SER A 13 -15.49 6.47 -25.98
N VAL A 14 -15.73 5.27 -25.45
CA VAL A 14 -14.79 4.14 -25.50
C VAL A 14 -15.51 2.99 -26.19
N ARG A 15 -14.88 2.40 -27.22
CA ARG A 15 -15.35 1.17 -27.86
C ARG A 15 -14.92 -0.02 -27.01
N ALA A 16 -15.81 -1.01 -26.86
CA ALA A 16 -15.55 -2.21 -26.08
C ALA A 16 -16.26 -3.40 -26.72
N SER A 17 -15.68 -4.57 -26.56
CA SER A 17 -16.35 -5.85 -26.79
C SER A 17 -17.49 -6.07 -25.78
N ARG A 18 -18.34 -7.06 -26.05
CA ARG A 18 -19.43 -7.42 -25.13
C ARG A 18 -18.91 -7.89 -23.78
N ASP A 19 -17.84 -8.68 -23.79
CA ASP A 19 -17.25 -9.27 -22.58
C ASP A 19 -16.59 -8.21 -21.71
N GLU A 20 -15.89 -7.25 -22.31
CA GLU A 20 -15.33 -6.09 -21.60
C GLU A 20 -16.44 -5.28 -20.93
N LEU A 21 -17.51 -4.97 -21.67
CA LEU A 21 -18.62 -4.19 -21.12
C LEU A 21 -19.31 -4.92 -19.96
N GLN A 22 -19.50 -6.24 -20.07
CA GLN A 22 -20.07 -7.05 -18.99
C GLN A 22 -19.17 -7.08 -17.77
N SER A 23 -17.87 -7.33 -17.97
CA SER A 23 -16.86 -7.33 -16.90
C SER A 23 -16.83 -6.00 -16.16
N TRP A 24 -16.75 -4.88 -16.87
CA TRP A 24 -16.69 -3.56 -16.23
C TRP A 24 -17.98 -3.20 -15.46
N ASN A 25 -19.15 -3.60 -15.97
CA ASN A 25 -20.41 -3.41 -15.25
C ASN A 25 -20.46 -4.24 -13.95
N SER A 26 -19.93 -5.47 -13.98
CA SER A 26 -19.81 -6.29 -12.77
C SER A 26 -18.90 -5.62 -11.74
N SER A 27 -17.72 -5.19 -12.16
CA SER A 27 -16.77 -4.49 -11.28
C SER A 27 -17.35 -3.20 -10.69
N ALA A 28 -18.07 -2.40 -11.49
CA ALA A 28 -18.73 -1.19 -11.01
C ALA A 28 -19.77 -1.48 -9.92
N ARG A 29 -20.57 -2.54 -10.08
CA ARG A 29 -21.58 -2.94 -9.09
C ARG A 29 -20.93 -3.46 -7.81
N GLN A 30 -19.91 -4.32 -7.92
CA GLN A 30 -19.17 -4.85 -6.78
C GLN A 30 -18.51 -3.73 -5.97
N ALA A 31 -18.02 -2.68 -6.64
CA ALA A 31 -17.47 -1.49 -6.01
C ALA A 31 -18.54 -0.49 -5.51
N GLY A 32 -19.83 -0.83 -5.57
CA GLY A 32 -20.92 -0.01 -5.02
C GLY A 32 -21.40 1.14 -5.91
N TYR A 33 -20.96 1.21 -7.17
CA TYR A 33 -21.35 2.30 -8.08
C TYR A 33 -22.64 1.97 -8.82
N LYS A 34 -23.56 2.94 -8.84
CA LYS A 34 -24.84 2.84 -9.55
C LYS A 34 -24.71 2.81 -11.07
N THR A 35 -23.65 3.42 -11.62
CA THR A 35 -23.43 3.48 -13.07
C THR A 35 -21.96 3.30 -13.41
N LEU A 36 -21.71 2.70 -14.57
CA LEU A 36 -20.36 2.53 -15.08
C LEU A 36 -19.62 3.87 -15.26
N ALA A 37 -20.34 4.90 -15.68
CA ALA A 37 -19.78 6.25 -15.80
C ALA A 37 -19.34 6.84 -14.44
N ASN A 38 -20.04 6.56 -13.34
CA ASN A 38 -19.60 6.99 -12.01
C ASN A 38 -18.33 6.26 -11.58
N TYR A 39 -18.27 4.95 -11.84
CA TYR A 39 -17.10 4.12 -11.55
C TYR A 39 -15.85 4.61 -12.31
N PHE A 40 -15.94 4.74 -13.64
CA PHE A 40 -14.82 5.24 -14.47
C PHE A 40 -14.37 6.64 -14.06
N ARG A 41 -15.30 7.54 -13.72
CA ARG A 41 -14.93 8.88 -13.23
C ARG A 41 -14.19 8.81 -11.90
N SER A 42 -14.61 7.93 -10.99
CA SER A 42 -13.88 7.72 -9.74
C SER A 42 -12.46 7.26 -10.01
N LEU A 43 -12.28 6.27 -10.90
CA LEU A 43 -10.97 5.77 -11.29
C LEU A 43 -10.08 6.87 -11.89
N MET A 44 -10.58 7.57 -12.90
CA MET A 44 -9.83 8.61 -13.61
C MET A 44 -9.47 9.80 -12.71
N ASN A 45 -10.29 10.08 -11.69
CA ASN A 45 -10.01 11.13 -10.70
C ASN A 45 -9.15 10.62 -9.54
N SER A 46 -9.08 9.31 -9.31
CA SER A 46 -8.27 8.68 -8.26
C SER A 46 -6.84 8.39 -8.69
N GLU A 47 -6.57 8.27 -9.99
CA GLU A 47 -5.24 7.92 -10.55
C GLU A 47 -4.10 8.85 -10.07
N PRO A 48 -4.28 10.20 -10.05
CA PRO A 48 -3.26 11.10 -9.51
C PRO A 48 -3.07 10.99 -7.98
N MET A 49 -4.11 10.58 -7.24
CA MET A 49 -4.06 10.41 -5.79
C MET A 49 -3.42 9.07 -5.40
N LEU A 50 -3.77 7.99 -6.08
CA LEU A 50 -3.18 6.67 -5.87
C LEU A 50 -1.67 6.70 -6.09
N SER A 51 -1.17 7.43 -7.09
CA SER A 51 0.27 7.52 -7.33
C SER A 51 1.03 8.27 -6.22
N ARG A 52 0.50 9.39 -5.71
CA ARG A 52 1.13 10.15 -4.63
C ARG A 52 1.06 9.44 -3.28
N ASP A 53 -0.11 8.89 -2.94
CA ASP A 53 -0.31 8.20 -1.66
C ASP A 53 0.49 6.89 -1.62
N LYS A 54 0.59 6.18 -2.77
CA LYS A 54 1.44 5.00 -2.93
C LYS A 54 2.91 5.33 -2.77
N ILE A 55 3.38 6.45 -3.32
CA ILE A 55 4.77 6.91 -3.13
C ILE A 55 5.02 7.30 -1.67
N SER A 56 4.09 8.00 -1.02
CA SER A 56 4.19 8.37 0.41
C SER A 56 4.27 7.12 1.29
N LEU A 57 3.35 6.18 1.10
CA LEU A 57 3.30 4.93 1.85
C LEU A 57 4.56 4.08 1.66
N LEU A 58 5.09 3.99 0.43
CA LEU A 58 6.36 3.29 0.17
C LEU A 58 7.54 3.97 0.86
N THR A 59 7.52 5.29 1.00
CA THR A 59 8.56 6.06 1.68
C THR A 59 8.48 5.84 3.19
N GLU A 60 7.28 5.88 3.77
CA GLU A 60 7.04 5.63 5.20
C GLU A 60 7.38 4.20 5.60
N LEU A 61 7.00 3.20 4.80
CA LEU A 61 7.34 1.79 5.05
C LEU A 61 8.86 1.55 4.98
N LYS A 62 9.57 2.21 4.05
CA LYS A 62 11.04 2.18 4.01
C LYS A 62 11.66 2.78 5.27
N SER A 63 11.20 3.95 5.70
CA SER A 63 11.69 4.58 6.93
C SER A 63 11.46 3.68 8.15
N THR A 64 10.26 3.11 8.26
CA THR A 64 9.89 2.18 9.34
C THR A 64 10.79 0.94 9.34
N ARG A 65 11.07 0.37 8.16
CA ARG A 65 12.00 -0.76 8.01
C ARG A 65 13.40 -0.41 8.53
N GLU A 66 13.91 0.77 8.19
CA GLU A 66 15.23 1.24 8.63
C GLU A 66 15.27 1.44 10.15
N GLU A 67 14.21 1.99 10.75
CA GLU A 67 14.08 2.13 12.20
C GLU A 67 14.07 0.77 12.91
N VAL A 68 13.26 -0.17 12.43
CA VAL A 68 13.20 -1.52 12.98
C VAL A 68 14.54 -2.23 12.85
N SER A 69 15.25 -2.05 11.73
CA SER A 69 16.60 -2.58 11.56
C SER A 69 17.60 -1.99 12.57
N ARG A 70 17.55 -0.67 12.81
CA ARG A 70 18.36 -0.02 13.86
C ARG A 70 18.03 -0.58 15.25
N VAL A 71 16.75 -0.78 15.57
CA VAL A 71 16.31 -1.40 16.82
C VAL A 71 16.85 -2.82 16.94
N GLY A 72 16.72 -3.64 15.88
CA GLY A 72 17.25 -4.99 15.84
C GLY A 72 18.77 -5.04 16.06
N ASN A 73 19.51 -4.13 15.43
CA ASN A 73 20.97 -4.02 15.62
C ASN A 73 21.34 -3.64 17.06
N ASN A 74 20.61 -2.70 17.67
CA ASN A 74 20.84 -2.32 19.06
C ASN A 74 20.53 -3.48 20.02
N LEU A 75 19.44 -4.21 19.78
CA LEU A 75 19.10 -5.41 20.54
C LEU A 75 20.15 -6.49 20.40
N ASN A 76 20.66 -6.72 19.19
CA ASN A 76 21.74 -7.69 18.96
C ASN A 76 23.04 -7.32 19.69
N GLN A 77 23.37 -6.03 19.75
CA GLN A 77 24.52 -5.54 20.53
C GLN A 77 24.32 -5.70 22.03
N ILE A 78 23.11 -5.43 22.54
CA ILE A 78 22.74 -5.67 23.94
C ILE A 78 22.83 -7.17 24.25
N ALA A 79 22.31 -8.03 23.38
CA ALA A 79 22.40 -9.48 23.51
C ALA A 79 23.85 -9.96 23.53
N HIS A 80 24.71 -9.44 22.64
CA HIS A 80 26.14 -9.75 22.66
C HIS A 80 26.84 -9.30 23.95
N ARG A 81 26.49 -8.14 24.49
CA ARG A 81 27.03 -7.65 25.77
C ARG A 81 26.52 -8.47 26.96
N LEU A 82 25.25 -8.87 26.95
CA LEU A 82 24.62 -9.75 27.96
C LEU A 82 25.09 -11.21 27.87
N ASN A 83 25.37 -11.72 26.66
CA ASN A 83 25.98 -13.04 26.46
C ASN A 83 27.44 -13.08 26.94
N GLY A 84 28.07 -11.92 27.12
CA GLY A 84 29.32 -11.76 27.88
C GLY A 84 29.15 -11.86 29.41
N GLY A 85 27.92 -11.96 29.91
CA GLY A 85 27.61 -12.08 31.34
C GLY A 85 26.09 -12.04 31.64
N GLN A 86 25.42 -13.20 31.50
CA GLN A 86 24.06 -13.54 31.94
C GLN A 86 22.85 -12.70 31.42
N GLY A 87 22.12 -13.24 30.42
CA GLY A 87 20.75 -12.80 30.06
C GLY A 87 20.24 -13.35 28.72
N TYR A 88 19.90 -14.65 28.66
CA TYR A 88 19.77 -15.44 27.40
C TYR A 88 18.33 -15.54 26.80
N ASN A 89 17.29 -15.34 27.64
CA ASN A 89 15.85 -15.40 27.33
C ASN A 89 15.35 -14.35 26.32
N ASP A 90 15.24 -13.11 26.78
CA ASP A 90 14.34 -12.13 26.17
C ASP A 90 14.90 -11.49 24.89
N ALA A 91 16.22 -11.48 24.73
CA ALA A 91 16.87 -10.84 23.58
C ALA A 91 16.66 -11.63 22.27
N ASN A 92 16.63 -12.97 22.34
CA ASN A 92 16.48 -13.82 21.17
C ASN A 92 15.05 -13.75 20.60
N ASP A 93 14.03 -13.75 21.46
CA ASP A 93 12.64 -13.69 21.04
C ASP A 93 12.26 -12.30 20.49
N ASN A 94 12.77 -11.22 21.09
CA ASN A 94 12.62 -9.87 20.56
C ASN A 94 13.28 -9.73 19.18
N MET A 95 14.45 -10.34 18.96
CA MET A 95 15.12 -10.29 17.67
C MET A 95 14.36 -11.07 16.58
N LYS A 96 13.81 -12.25 16.91
CA LYS A 96 12.93 -13.00 16.00
C LYS A 96 11.70 -12.19 15.61
N GLN A 97 11.08 -11.46 16.54
CA GLN A 97 9.93 -10.60 16.24
C GLN A 97 10.32 -9.44 15.32
N CYS A 98 11.45 -8.77 15.55
CA CYS A 98 11.95 -7.70 14.66
C CYS A 98 12.20 -8.22 13.23
N LEU A 99 12.84 -9.38 13.08
CA LEU A 99 13.09 -9.98 11.76
C LEU A 99 11.80 -10.35 11.03
N LYS A 100 10.78 -10.83 11.77
CA LYS A 100 9.47 -11.14 11.21
C LYS A 100 8.76 -9.89 10.71
N ILE A 101 8.75 -8.80 11.50
CA ILE A 101 8.18 -7.51 11.08
C ILE A 101 8.86 -6.97 9.82
N LEU A 102 10.19 -7.11 9.71
CA LEU A 102 10.93 -6.71 8.50
C LEU A 102 10.50 -7.52 7.27
N SER A 103 10.32 -8.83 7.41
CA SER A 103 9.84 -9.71 6.33
C SER A 103 8.41 -9.36 5.89
N ASP A 104 7.54 -9.02 6.84
CA ASP A 104 6.16 -8.63 6.57
C ASP A 104 6.10 -7.28 5.84
N ILE A 105 6.96 -6.31 6.22
CA ILE A 105 7.11 -5.03 5.52
C ILE A 105 7.62 -5.23 4.10
N ASP A 106 8.63 -6.09 3.89
CA ASP A 106 9.16 -6.37 2.55
C ASP A 106 8.09 -6.98 1.62
N SER A 107 7.24 -7.83 2.17
CA SER A 107 6.10 -8.44 1.45
C SER A 107 5.01 -7.41 1.09
N MET A 108 4.72 -6.48 2.02
CA MET A 108 3.79 -5.37 1.75
C MET A 108 4.32 -4.44 0.66
N ILE A 109 5.61 -4.07 0.71
CA ILE A 109 6.24 -3.24 -0.32
C ILE A 109 6.19 -3.93 -1.69
N ALA A 110 6.45 -5.23 -1.76
CA ALA A 110 6.41 -5.99 -3.01
C ALA A 110 4.99 -6.06 -3.62
N THR A 111 3.97 -6.18 -2.76
CA THR A 111 2.55 -6.16 -3.17
C THR A 111 2.15 -4.79 -3.69
N ILE A 112 2.56 -3.73 -3.00
CA ILE A 112 2.28 -2.37 -3.43
C ILE A 112 2.98 -2.06 -4.75
N ARG A 113 4.21 -2.52 -5.01
CA ARG A 113 4.92 -2.22 -6.27
C ARG A 113 4.29 -2.80 -7.55
N ARG A 114 3.43 -3.82 -7.43
CA ARG A 114 2.66 -4.36 -8.55
C ARG A 114 1.44 -3.48 -8.88
#